data_AF-A0A4Q3VQS4-F1
#
_entry.id   AF-A0A4Q3VQS4-F1
#
_cell.length_a   1.000
_cell.length_b   1.000
_cell.length_c   1.000
_cell.angle_alpha   90.00
_cell.angle_beta   90.00
_cell.angle_gamma   90.00
#
_symmetry.space_group_name_H-M   'P 1'
#
loop_
_entity.id
_entity.type
_entity.pdbx_description
1 polymer ?
#
loop_
_entity_poly.entity_id
_entity_poly.type
_entity_poly.pdbx_seq_one_letter_code
_entity_poly.pdbx_strand_id
1 'polypeptide(L)' 'MNERKDEAEITPPVDFAKDEDVSQAVRRAVREALAGHARRGNRVVVWKDGHPVWIRPTPELGA' A
#
# COMPACT_ATOMS: atom_id res chain seq x y z
N MET A 1 -36.38 -30.46 13.63
CA MET A 1 -36.27 -29.06 13.19
C MET A 1 -34.79 -28.71 13.32
N ASN A 2 -34.03 -28.81 12.22
CA ASN A 2 -32.58 -28.65 12.26
C ASN A 2 -32.24 -27.19 11.95
N GLU A 3 -31.66 -26.52 12.93
CA GLU A 3 -31.08 -25.18 12.83
C GLU A 3 -29.89 -25.23 11.87
N ARG A 4 -30.03 -24.63 10.68
CA ARG A 4 -28.89 -24.35 9.83
C ARG A 4 -28.14 -23.19 10.47
N LYS A 5 -26.96 -23.46 11.01
CA LYS A 5 -26.01 -22.40 11.33
C LYS A 5 -25.50 -21.87 10.00
N ASP A 6 -25.96 -20.67 9.64
CA ASP A 6 -25.39 -19.88 8.57
C ASP A 6 -23.97 -19.46 8.99
N GLU A 7 -23.04 -20.40 8.80
CA GLU A 7 -21.61 -20.16 8.94
C GLU A 7 -21.24 -19.28 7.75
N ALA A 8 -21.21 -17.96 7.98
CA ALA A 8 -20.75 -17.01 6.99
C ALA A 8 -19.34 -17.45 6.55
N GLU A 9 -19.23 -17.86 5.30
CA GLU A 9 -17.97 -18.19 4.65
C GLU A 9 -17.10 -16.94 4.71
N ILE A 10 -16.24 -16.86 5.73
CA ILE A 10 -15.26 -15.79 5.85
C ILE A 10 -14.32 -16.02 4.68
N THR A 11 -14.53 -15.27 3.59
CA THR A 11 -13.63 -15.25 2.45
C THR A 11 -12.25 -14.99 3.03
N PRO A 12 -11.26 -15.87 2.79
CA PRO A 12 -9.93 -15.68 3.36
C PRO A 12 -9.45 -14.28 2.96
N PRO A 13 -8.75 -13.57 3.86
CA PRO A 13 -8.26 -12.24 3.55
C PRO A 13 -7.53 -12.30 2.22
N VAL A 14 -8.01 -11.51 1.25
CA VAL A 14 -7.39 -11.43 -0.08
C VAL A 14 -5.94 -11.04 0.17
N ASP A 15 -5.04 -11.97 -0.13
CA ASP A 15 -3.61 -11.75 0.01
C ASP A 15 -3.17 -10.86 -1.15
N PHE A 16 -3.41 -9.55 -1.00
CA PHE A 16 -3.09 -8.53 -1.99
C PHE A 16 -1.60 -8.52 -2.37
N ALA A 17 -0.73 -9.14 -1.58
CA ALA A 17 0.68 -9.29 -1.89
C ALA A 17 0.96 -10.36 -2.97
N LYS A 18 0.01 -11.27 -3.23
CA LYS A 18 0.12 -12.32 -4.26
C LYS A 18 -0.52 -11.92 -5.59
N ASP A 19 -1.26 -10.82 -5.61
CA ASP A 19 -1.88 -10.28 -6.81
C ASP A 19 -0.96 -9.20 -7.40
N GLU A 20 -0.32 -9.52 -8.52
CA GLU A 20 0.63 -8.63 -9.19
C GLU A 20 -0.05 -7.36 -9.71
N ASP A 21 -1.29 -7.46 -10.17
CA ASP A 21 -2.06 -6.31 -10.68
C ASP A 21 -2.38 -5.34 -9.54
N VAL A 22 -2.80 -5.88 -8.39
CA VAL A 22 -3.02 -5.09 -7.18
C VAL A 22 -1.70 -4.46 -6.71
N SER A 23 -0.63 -5.25 -6.67
CA SER A 23 0.69 -4.77 -6.26
C SER A 23 1.18 -3.62 -7.15
N GLN A 24 0.97 -3.71 -8.46
CA GLN A 24 1.30 -2.67 -9.41
C GLN A 24 0.44 -1.41 -9.22
N ALA A 25 -0.87 -1.57 -9.03
CA ALA A 25 -1.79 -0.46 -8.78
C ALA A 25 -1.41 0.29 -7.49
N VAL A 26 -1.11 -0.43 -6.42
CA VAL A 26 -0.66 0.15 -5.14
C VAL A 26 0.66 0.90 -5.32
N ARG A 27 1.67 0.30 -5.98
CA ARG A 27 2.95 0.96 -6.25
C ARG A 27 2.76 2.27 -7.02
N ARG A 28 1.87 2.29 -8.01
CA ARG A 28 1.56 3.48 -8.80
C ARG A 28 0.92 4.58 -7.93
N ALA A 29 -0.12 4.24 -7.17
CA ALA A 29 -0.82 5.19 -6.30
C ALA A 29 0.12 5.80 -5.25
N VAL A 30 0.97 4.97 -4.64
CA VAL A 30 1.98 5.41 -3.67
C VAL A 30 2.96 6.38 -4.33
N ARG A 31 3.50 6.05 -5.51
CA ARG A 31 4.42 6.93 -6.24
C ARG A 31 3.80 8.29 -6.55
N GLU A 32 2.56 8.32 -7.03
CA GLU A 32 1.85 9.57 -7.35
C GLU A 32 1.63 10.42 -6.08
N ALA A 33 1.23 9.79 -4.96
CA ALA A 33 1.07 10.47 -3.68
C ALA A 33 2.38 11.06 -3.15
N LEU A 34 3.48 10.30 -3.25
CA LEU A 34 4.82 10.75 -2.86
C LEU A 34 5.31 11.91 -3.72
N ALA A 35 5.11 11.84 -5.05
CA ALA A 35 5.43 12.95 -5.95
C ALA A 35 4.61 14.20 -5.61
N GLY A 36 3.33 14.04 -5.25
CA GLY A 36 2.48 15.13 -4.79
C GLY A 36 2.97 15.76 -3.48
N HIS A 37 3.44 14.95 -2.53
CA HIS A 37 4.02 15.43 -1.27
C HIS A 37 5.37 16.13 -1.48
N ALA A 38 6.23 15.56 -2.32
CA ALA A 38 7.51 16.13 -2.73
C ALA A 38 7.36 17.55 -3.29
N ARG A 39 6.42 17.73 -4.23
CA ARG A 39 6.11 19.04 -4.84
C ARG A 39 5.64 20.09 -3.83
N ARG A 40 5.04 19.67 -2.72
CA ARG A 40 4.58 20.55 -1.63
C ARG A 40 5.68 20.82 -0.58
N GLY A 41 6.87 20.24 -0.74
CA GLY A 41 7.96 20.35 0.25
C GLY A 41 7.73 19.49 1.51
N ASN A 42 6.75 18.58 1.48
CA ASN A 42 6.45 17.73 2.62
C ASN A 42 7.52 16.63 2.76
N ARG A 43 8.00 16.43 3.98
CA ARG A 43 8.90 15.32 4.30
C ARG A 43 8.09 14.04 4.45
N VAL A 44 8.61 12.93 3.91
CA VAL A 44 7.99 11.61 4.03
C VAL A 44 8.91 10.72 4.87
N VAL A 45 8.34 9.98 5.81
CA VAL A 45 9.04 8.94 6.56
C VAL A 45 8.41 7.60 6.24
N VAL A 46 9.23 6.55 6.10
CA VAL A 46 8.77 5.17 5.98
C VAL A 46 9.40 4.32 7.06
N TRP A 47 8.69 3.30 7.48
CA TRP A 47 9.24 2.29 8.38
C TRP A 47 9.98 1.24 7.55
N LYS A 48 11.28 1.07 7.78
CA LYS A 48 12.10 0.09 7.09
C LYS A 48 13.05 -0.55 8.09
N ASP A 49 13.17 -1.87 8.06
CA ASP A 49 14.10 -2.63 8.91
C ASP A 49 14.00 -2.24 10.40
N GLY A 50 12.78 -2.07 10.90
CA GLY A 50 12.50 -1.77 12.30
C GLY A 50 12.73 -0.31 12.72
N HIS A 51 13.04 0.61 11.80
CA HIS A 51 13.28 2.01 12.12
C HIS A 51 12.67 2.98 11.10
N PRO A 52 12.41 4.26 11.49
CA PRO A 52 11.93 5.27 10.56
C PRO A 52 13.07 5.78 9.67
N VAL A 53 12.86 5.73 8.35
CA VAL A 53 13.76 6.24 7.31
C VAL A 53 13.09 7.40 6.60
N TRP A 54 13.74 8.56 6.58
CA TRP A 54 13.27 9.71 5.84
C TRP A 54 13.57 9.55 4.35
N ILE A 55 12.52 9.59 3.54
CA ILE A 55 12.67 9.59 2.09
C ILE A 55 12.89 11.04 1.66
N ARG A 56 14.08 11.33 1.13
CA ARG A 56 14.26 12.57 0.39
C ARG A 56 13.48 12.46 -0.93
N PRO A 57 12.71 13.48 -1.31
CA PRO A 57 12.09 13.50 -2.62
C PRO A 57 13.17 13.57 -3.70
N THR A 58 13.58 12.42 -4.23
CA THR A 58 14.50 12.36 -5.38
C THR A 58 13.68 12.59 -6.66
N PRO A 59 14.14 13.45 -7.59
CA PRO A 59 13.42 13.77 -8.83
C PRO A 59 13.16 12.58 -9.78
N GLU A 60 13.71 11.40 -9.50
CA GLU A 60 13.64 10.20 -10.35
C GLU A 60 12.32 9.42 -10.21
N LEU A 61 11.40 9.90 -9.35
CA LEU A 61 10.02 9.41 -9.28
C LEU A 61 9.12 9.98 -10.40
N GLY A 62 9.68 10.67 -11.39
CA GLY A 62 8.96 11.34 -12.47
C GLY A 62 9.70 11.41 -13.82
N ALA A 63 10.41 10.35 -14.21
CA ALA A 63 10.85 10.13 -15.58
C ALA A 63 10.34 8.76 -16.08
#